data_AF-A0A1B6FCC4-F1
#
_entry.id   AF-A0A1B6FCC4-F1
#
_cell.length_a   1.000
_cell.length_b   1.000
_cell.length_c   1.000
_cell.angle_alpha   90.00
_cell.angle_beta   90.00
_cell.angle_gamma   90.00
#
_symmetry.space_group_name_H-M   'P 1'
#
loop_
_entity.id
_entity.type
_entity.pdbx_description
1 polymer ?
#
loop_
_entity_poly.entity_id
_entity_poly.type
_entity_poly.pdbx_seq_one_letter_code
_entity_poly.pdbx_strand_id
1 'polypeptide(L)'
;FEDKSIPLAFSFLITEEELSKLKEINHPGRCDMRCCGWSHSSAGQYLASSKCEEGVLHVWDIVNASKVGSFAPPVYGFSINIFSHVGNDWLIFQNSQSTDDYYLFRFNIENREFADSFFHYQGQWIHMINYKCCVILFKLAGEHDSEGRYDTICELYDFNTSEKLKTRRFDDRKRNY
;
A
#
# COMPACT_ATOMS: atom_id res chain seq x y z
N PHE A 1 18.99 -22.56 26.64
CA PHE A 1 18.55 -21.52 25.69
C PHE A 1 18.74 -22.11 24.31
N GLU A 2 17.71 -22.76 23.79
CA GLU A 2 17.75 -23.36 22.45
C GLU A 2 17.63 -22.24 21.41
N ASP A 3 18.64 -22.16 20.55
CA ASP A 3 18.65 -21.38 19.33
C ASP A 3 17.44 -21.80 18.47
N LYS A 4 16.36 -21.01 18.54
CA LYS A 4 15.28 -21.09 17.56
C LYS A 4 15.73 -20.34 16.32
N SER A 5 16.54 -21.01 15.50
CA SER A 5 16.83 -20.57 14.13
C SER A 5 15.50 -20.42 13.39
N ILE A 6 15.07 -19.18 13.17
CA ILE A 6 13.92 -18.86 12.32
C ILE A 6 14.25 -19.41 10.92
N PRO A 7 13.40 -20.27 10.32
CA PRO A 7 13.63 -20.70 8.95
C PRO A 7 13.55 -19.48 8.04
N LEU A 8 14.66 -19.15 7.37
CA LEU A 8 14.77 -18.03 6.44
C LEU A 8 13.90 -18.21 5.18
N ALA A 9 13.28 -19.37 4.99
CA ALA A 9 12.30 -19.63 3.95
C ALA A 9 11.31 -20.72 4.40
N PHE A 10 10.02 -20.38 4.41
CA PHE A 10 8.95 -21.39 4.35
C PHE A 10 8.68 -21.66 2.88
N SER A 11 9.04 -22.85 2.39
CA SER A 11 8.54 -23.31 1.08
C SER A 11 7.21 -24.02 1.32
N PHE A 12 6.12 -23.42 0.89
CA PHE A 12 4.92 -24.20 0.61
C PHE A 12 5.23 -25.11 -0.58
N LEU A 13 4.84 -26.39 -0.52
CA LEU A 13 4.94 -27.27 -1.67
C LEU A 13 3.82 -26.88 -2.65
N ILE A 14 4.11 -25.93 -3.54
CA ILE A 14 3.20 -25.60 -4.65
C ILE A 14 3.39 -26.70 -5.69
N THR A 15 2.34 -27.48 -5.95
CA THR A 15 2.40 -28.56 -6.93
C THR A 15 2.54 -28.01 -8.36
N GLU A 16 3.13 -28.77 -9.29
CA GLU A 16 3.15 -28.37 -10.72
C GLU A 16 1.74 -28.11 -11.27
N GLU A 17 0.73 -28.77 -10.70
CA GLU A 17 -0.68 -28.56 -11.04
C GLU A 17 -1.24 -27.21 -10.54
N GLU A 18 -0.71 -26.68 -9.43
CA GLU A 18 -1.05 -25.34 -8.90
C GLU A 18 -0.26 -24.24 -9.61
N LEU A 19 1.02 -24.49 -9.96
CA LEU A 19 1.86 -23.57 -10.74
C LEU A 19 1.36 -23.41 -12.18
N SER A 20 0.94 -24.49 -12.83
CA SER A 20 0.39 -24.43 -14.20
C SER A 20 -0.94 -23.68 -14.31
N LYS A 21 -1.63 -23.46 -13.18
CA LYS A 21 -2.84 -22.63 -13.07
C LYS A 21 -2.52 -21.15 -12.80
N LEU A 22 -1.31 -20.82 -12.35
CA LEU A 22 -0.86 -19.46 -12.06
C LEU A 22 -0.15 -18.88 -13.29
N LYS A 23 -0.80 -17.93 -13.96
CA LYS A 23 -0.12 -17.11 -14.96
C LYS A 23 0.79 -16.11 -14.26
N GLU A 24 1.98 -15.93 -14.81
CA GLU A 24 2.95 -14.90 -14.43
C GLU A 24 2.31 -13.50 -14.55
N ILE A 25 2.43 -12.66 -13.52
CA ILE A 25 1.92 -11.28 -13.54
C ILE A 25 3.08 -10.34 -13.20
N ASN A 26 3.52 -9.59 -14.22
CA ASN A 26 4.47 -8.50 -14.09
C ASN A 26 3.73 -7.18 -13.90
N HIS A 27 4.03 -6.40 -12.87
CA HIS A 27 3.59 -4.99 -12.80
C HIS A 27 4.70 -4.04 -12.35
N PRO A 28 5.17 -3.20 -13.28
CA PRO A 28 5.10 -1.76 -13.10
C PRO A 28 4.59 -1.06 -14.39
N GLY A 29 3.32 -0.60 -14.45
CA GLY A 29 2.77 0.16 -15.60
C GLY A 29 1.24 0.16 -15.78
N ARG A 30 0.71 1.04 -16.67
CA ARG A 30 -0.72 1.38 -16.95
C ARG A 30 -1.64 0.14 -17.07
N CYS A 31 -2.70 0.09 -16.25
CA CYS A 31 -3.72 -0.97 -16.18
C CYS A 31 -4.73 -0.96 -17.36
N ASP A 32 -5.05 -2.14 -17.89
CA ASP A 32 -6.29 -2.43 -18.61
C ASP A 32 -7.14 -3.46 -17.81
N MET A 33 -8.41 -3.68 -18.21
CA MET A 33 -9.39 -4.57 -17.56
C MET A 33 -9.00 -6.07 -17.49
N ARG A 34 -7.74 -6.44 -17.76
CA ARG A 34 -7.25 -7.82 -17.71
C ARG A 34 -6.32 -8.12 -16.53
N CYS A 35 -6.20 -7.20 -15.57
CA CYS A 35 -5.37 -7.39 -14.37
C CYS A 35 -6.06 -8.31 -13.35
N CYS A 36 -6.03 -9.62 -13.60
CA CYS A 36 -6.51 -10.65 -12.68
C CYS A 36 -5.33 -11.25 -11.92
N GLY A 37 -4.95 -10.67 -10.77
CA GLY A 37 -3.78 -11.12 -10.01
C GLY A 37 -3.98 -11.14 -8.51
N TRP A 38 -3.11 -11.87 -7.82
CA TRP A 38 -2.97 -11.79 -6.38
C TRP A 38 -1.83 -10.82 -6.06
N SER A 39 -2.10 -9.93 -5.13
CA SER A 39 -1.12 -9.07 -4.50
C SER A 39 -0.84 -9.59 -3.09
N HIS A 40 0.42 -9.52 -2.68
CA HIS A 40 0.89 -10.08 -1.42
C HIS A 40 1.82 -9.08 -0.73
N SER A 41 1.66 -8.92 0.57
CA SER A 41 2.51 -8.09 1.42
C SER A 41 2.62 -8.72 2.80
N SER A 42 3.75 -8.57 3.48
CA SER A 42 3.99 -9.18 4.79
C SER A 42 4.20 -8.12 5.86
N ALA A 43 3.69 -8.36 7.07
CA ALA A 43 3.93 -7.56 8.25
C ALA A 43 4.18 -8.46 9.46
N GLY A 44 5.44 -8.52 9.90
CA GLY A 44 5.86 -9.45 10.95
C GLY A 44 5.54 -10.90 10.60
N GLN A 45 4.76 -11.58 11.45
CA GLN A 45 4.37 -12.98 11.26
C GLN A 45 3.21 -13.18 10.28
N TYR A 46 2.63 -12.10 9.74
CA TYR A 46 1.43 -12.17 8.94
C TYR A 46 1.70 -11.91 7.47
N LEU A 47 0.95 -12.62 6.63
CA LEU A 47 0.84 -12.37 5.20
C LEU A 47 -0.53 -11.74 4.93
N ALA A 48 -0.56 -10.57 4.32
CA ALA A 48 -1.73 -9.98 3.71
C ALA A 48 -1.75 -10.30 2.22
N SER A 49 -2.90 -10.73 1.73
CA SER A 49 -3.12 -10.98 0.32
C SER A 49 -4.44 -10.40 -0.15
N SER A 50 -4.48 -9.85 -1.35
CA SER A 50 -5.70 -9.37 -1.97
C SER A 50 -5.71 -9.73 -3.46
N LYS A 51 -6.83 -10.27 -3.93
CA LYS A 51 -7.04 -10.47 -5.36
C LYS A 51 -7.57 -9.18 -5.97
N CYS A 52 -7.05 -8.81 -7.15
CA CYS A 52 -7.55 -7.64 -7.88
C CYS A 52 -9.07 -7.73 -8.08
N GLU A 53 -9.76 -6.60 -7.88
CA GLU A 53 -11.22 -6.45 -7.94
C GLU A 53 -12.01 -7.23 -6.87
N GLU A 54 -11.36 -7.97 -5.99
CA GLU A 54 -12.07 -8.62 -4.90
C GLU A 54 -12.50 -7.58 -3.85
N GLY A 55 -11.69 -6.54 -3.64
CA GLY A 55 -11.93 -5.55 -2.60
C GLY A 55 -11.91 -6.15 -1.21
N VAL A 56 -11.12 -7.21 -0.99
CA VAL A 56 -10.99 -7.90 0.30
C VAL A 56 -9.51 -8.06 0.64
N LEU A 57 -9.20 -7.83 1.92
CA LEU A 57 -7.91 -8.15 2.53
C LEU A 57 -8.00 -9.52 3.21
N HIS A 58 -7.28 -10.52 2.71
CA HIS A 58 -7.10 -11.78 3.43
C HIS A 58 -5.84 -11.71 4.26
N VAL A 59 -5.92 -12.16 5.51
CA VAL A 59 -4.78 -12.20 6.42
C VAL A 59 -4.51 -13.64 6.84
N TRP A 60 -3.25 -14.02 6.78
CA TRP A 60 -2.75 -15.34 7.11
C TRP A 60 -1.68 -15.21 8.20
N ASP A 61 -1.72 -16.09 9.19
CA ASP A 61 -0.65 -16.27 10.16
C ASP A 61 0.33 -17.30 9.59
N ILE A 62 1.52 -16.82 9.24
CA ILE A 62 2.56 -17.65 8.59
C ILE A 62 3.11 -18.67 9.57
N VAL A 63 3.32 -18.27 10.83
CA VAL A 63 3.92 -19.13 11.87
C VAL A 63 3.00 -20.30 12.19
N ASN A 64 1.70 -20.03 12.27
CA ASN A 64 0.69 -21.05 12.56
C ASN A 64 0.10 -21.70 11.30
N ALA A 65 0.58 -21.33 10.10
CA ALA A 65 0.09 -21.80 8.81
C ALA A 65 -1.45 -21.78 8.69
N SER A 66 -2.09 -20.68 9.13
CA SER A 66 -3.56 -20.59 9.25
C SER A 66 -4.10 -19.26 8.75
N LYS A 67 -5.39 -19.23 8.37
CA LYS A 67 -6.08 -18.00 7.99
C LYS A 67 -6.58 -17.28 9.23
N VAL A 68 -6.16 -16.03 9.42
CA VAL A 68 -6.69 -15.15 10.49
C VAL A 68 -8.09 -14.68 10.14
N GLY A 69 -8.30 -14.27 8.88
CA GLY A 69 -9.60 -13.82 8.40
C GLY A 69 -9.58 -13.20 7.01
N SER A 70 -10.75 -12.72 6.60
CA SER A 70 -10.98 -11.92 5.40
C SER A 70 -11.73 -10.66 5.81
N PHE A 71 -11.25 -9.49 5.40
CA PHE A 71 -11.75 -8.21 5.87
C PHE A 71 -12.05 -7.30 4.69
N ALA A 72 -13.28 -6.77 4.65
CA ALA A 72 -13.66 -5.77 3.67
C ALA A 72 -13.24 -4.38 4.18
N PRO A 73 -12.51 -3.59 3.38
CA PRO A 73 -12.20 -2.21 3.70
C PRO A 73 -13.48 -1.35 3.69
N PRO A 74 -13.47 -0.16 4.32
CA PRO A 74 -14.61 0.76 4.33
C PRO A 74 -15.06 1.23 2.95
N VAL A 75 -14.16 1.21 1.96
CA VAL A 75 -14.43 1.61 0.58
C VAL A 75 -13.97 0.51 -0.36
N TYR A 76 -14.82 0.11 -1.31
CA TYR A 76 -14.45 -0.85 -2.35
C TYR A 76 -13.38 -0.26 -3.28
N GLY A 77 -12.39 -1.06 -3.64
CA GLY A 77 -11.31 -0.63 -4.53
C GLY A 77 -10.74 -1.77 -5.35
N PHE A 78 -9.67 -1.47 -6.07
CA PHE A 78 -9.14 -2.35 -7.09
C PHE A 78 -8.06 -3.30 -6.56
N SER A 79 -7.05 -2.78 -5.87
CA SER A 79 -5.99 -3.58 -5.25
C SER A 79 -5.68 -3.08 -3.85
N ILE A 80 -5.24 -3.99 -2.96
CA ILE A 80 -5.02 -3.70 -1.55
C ILE A 80 -3.66 -4.26 -1.13
N ASN A 81 -2.80 -3.42 -0.54
CA ASN A 81 -1.47 -3.83 -0.08
C ASN A 81 -1.13 -3.18 1.26
N ILE A 82 -0.33 -3.85 2.10
CA ILE A 82 0.28 -3.22 3.26
C ILE A 82 1.30 -2.20 2.77
N PHE A 83 1.07 -0.94 3.10
CA PHE A 83 1.95 0.19 2.81
C PHE A 83 3.04 0.36 3.87
N SER A 84 2.65 0.18 5.14
CA SER A 84 3.53 0.29 6.30
C SER A 84 2.87 -0.37 7.50
N HIS A 85 3.63 -0.76 8.52
CA HIS A 85 3.09 -1.27 9.77
C HIS A 85 3.97 -0.86 10.96
N VAL A 86 3.33 -0.60 12.10
CA VAL A 86 4.02 -0.34 13.38
C VAL A 86 3.25 -1.06 14.48
N GLY A 87 3.87 -2.09 15.07
CA GLY A 87 3.18 -2.96 16.03
C GLY A 87 1.93 -3.58 15.41
N ASN A 88 0.78 -3.35 16.05
CA ASN A 88 -0.52 -3.91 15.66
C ASN A 88 -1.27 -3.08 14.60
N ASP A 89 -0.79 -1.87 14.29
CA ASP A 89 -1.45 -0.97 13.36
C ASP A 89 -0.81 -1.08 11.97
N TRP A 90 -1.61 -1.52 11.01
CA TRP A 90 -1.22 -1.62 9.61
C TRP A 90 -1.83 -0.47 8.83
N LEU A 91 -1.00 0.16 8.01
CA LEU A 91 -1.45 1.08 6.98
C LEU A 91 -1.65 0.30 5.70
N ILE A 92 -2.90 0.26 5.25
CA ILE A 92 -3.33 -0.47 4.07
C ILE A 92 -3.56 0.55 2.96
N PHE A 93 -2.81 0.41 1.86
CA PHE A 93 -2.99 1.21 0.66
C PHE A 93 -3.91 0.51 -0.31
N GLN A 94 -4.85 1.27 -0.85
CA GLN A 94 -5.76 0.84 -1.89
C GLN A 94 -5.84 1.90 -2.99
N ASN A 95 -5.76 1.47 -4.23
CA ASN A 95 -6.10 2.31 -5.38
C ASN A 95 -7.52 2.00 -5.84
N SER A 96 -8.21 2.98 -6.40
CA SER A 96 -9.38 2.70 -7.23
C SER A 96 -8.93 2.23 -8.62
N GLN A 97 -9.89 1.81 -9.46
CA GLN A 97 -9.61 1.45 -10.86
C GLN A 97 -9.01 2.62 -11.65
N SER A 98 -9.13 3.86 -11.16
CA SER A 98 -8.50 5.03 -11.78
C SER A 98 -7.06 5.24 -11.28
N THR A 99 -6.19 5.71 -12.18
CA THR A 99 -4.75 5.85 -11.92
C THR A 99 -4.39 6.92 -10.90
N ASP A 100 -5.33 7.76 -10.46
CA ASP A 100 -5.05 8.94 -9.64
C ASP A 100 -5.94 9.03 -8.41
N ASP A 101 -6.51 7.92 -7.93
CA ASP A 101 -7.47 7.93 -6.83
C ASP A 101 -7.13 6.84 -5.81
N TYR A 102 -6.84 7.29 -4.59
CA TYR A 102 -6.08 6.53 -3.60
C TYR A 102 -6.70 6.62 -2.21
N TYR A 103 -6.67 5.49 -1.50
CA TYR A 103 -7.13 5.36 -0.12
C TYR A 103 -6.02 4.77 0.75
N LEU A 104 -5.86 5.32 1.95
CA LEU A 104 -5.09 4.69 3.02
C LEU A 104 -6.02 4.40 4.20
N PHE A 105 -6.07 3.13 4.60
CA PHE A 105 -6.81 2.68 5.78
C PHE A 105 -5.85 2.33 6.91
N ARG A 106 -6.33 2.43 8.15
CA ARG A 106 -5.70 1.77 9.30
C ARG A 106 -6.43 0.47 9.58
N PHE A 107 -5.69 -0.62 9.70
CA PHE A 107 -6.21 -1.93 10.08
C PHE A 107 -5.52 -2.37 11.37
N ASN A 108 -6.29 -2.67 12.41
CA ASN A 108 -5.78 -3.20 13.65
C ASN A 108 -5.83 -4.73 13.59
N ILE A 109 -4.66 -5.39 13.59
CA ILE A 109 -4.60 -6.85 13.43
C ILE A 109 -5.14 -7.61 14.66
N GLU A 110 -5.03 -7.04 15.85
CA GLU A 110 -5.45 -7.68 17.09
C GLU A 110 -6.99 -7.69 17.21
N ASN A 111 -7.61 -6.54 16.97
CA ASN A 111 -9.06 -6.38 16.93
C ASN A 111 -9.67 -6.91 15.62
N ARG A 112 -8.84 -7.05 14.57
CA ARG A 112 -9.21 -7.54 13.23
C ARG A 112 -10.23 -6.64 12.53
N GLU A 113 -10.04 -5.33 12.65
CA GLU A 113 -10.98 -4.34 12.15
C GLU A 113 -10.26 -3.18 11.45
N PHE A 114 -10.96 -2.57 10.50
CA PHE A 114 -10.56 -1.29 9.94
C PHE A 114 -11.03 -0.16 10.86
N ALA A 115 -10.23 0.89 10.96
CA ALA A 115 -10.67 2.12 11.60
C ALA A 115 -11.78 2.80 10.78
N ASP A 116 -12.65 3.54 11.47
CA ASP A 116 -13.74 4.29 10.84
C ASP A 116 -13.25 5.45 9.95
N SER A 117 -12.06 5.99 10.25
CA SER A 117 -11.44 7.06 9.47
C SER A 117 -10.38 6.53 8.52
N PHE A 118 -10.30 7.15 7.35
CA PHE A 118 -9.33 6.83 6.31
C PHE A 118 -8.92 8.09 5.55
N PHE A 119 -7.73 8.04 4.97
CA PHE A 119 -7.23 9.10 4.12
C PHE A 119 -7.57 8.82 2.66
N HIS A 120 -8.13 9.82 1.98
CA HIS A 120 -8.45 9.80 0.55
C HIS A 120 -7.64 10.87 -0.18
N TYR A 121 -7.07 10.51 -1.32
CA TYR A 121 -6.34 11.44 -2.16
C TYR A 121 -6.62 11.20 -3.63
N GLN A 122 -7.00 12.28 -4.32
CA GLN A 122 -7.14 12.29 -5.76
C GLN A 122 -6.06 13.18 -6.40
N GLY A 123 -5.14 12.56 -7.14
CA GLY A 123 -4.06 13.23 -7.85
C GLY A 123 -2.78 12.41 -7.94
N GLN A 124 -1.85 12.86 -8.77
CA GLN A 124 -0.55 12.21 -8.93
C GLN A 124 0.40 12.53 -7.77
N TRP A 125 1.13 11.51 -7.34
CA TRP A 125 2.15 11.61 -6.31
C TRP A 125 3.35 10.70 -6.66
N ILE A 126 4.52 11.05 -6.15
CA ILE A 126 5.78 10.30 -6.34
C ILE A 126 6.09 9.49 -5.08
N HIS A 127 5.89 10.11 -3.92
CA HIS A 127 6.12 9.48 -2.64
C HIS A 127 5.10 9.93 -1.60
N MET A 128 4.78 9.04 -0.67
CA MET A 128 3.84 9.28 0.41
C MET A 128 4.47 8.78 1.72
N ILE A 129 4.41 9.60 2.76
CA ILE A 129 4.87 9.24 4.11
C ILE A 129 3.69 9.40 5.05
N ASN A 130 3.46 8.40 5.89
CA ASN A 130 2.45 8.48 6.94
C ASN A 130 3.14 8.55 8.30
N TYR A 131 2.72 9.50 9.13
CA TYR A 131 3.21 9.63 10.50
C TYR A 131 2.07 10.04 11.43
N LYS A 132 1.66 9.13 12.31
CA LYS A 132 0.53 9.34 13.24
C LYS A 132 -0.72 9.76 12.47
N CYS A 133 -1.24 10.96 12.72
CA CYS A 133 -2.43 11.53 12.08
C CYS A 133 -2.12 12.37 10.83
N CYS A 134 -0.90 12.33 10.32
CA CYS A 134 -0.49 13.14 9.18
C CYS A 134 -0.07 12.28 7.99
N VAL A 135 -0.41 12.75 6.79
CA VAL A 135 0.12 12.23 5.52
C VAL A 135 0.92 13.32 4.83
N ILE A 136 2.15 13.01 4.45
CA ILE A 136 3.01 13.89 3.68
C ILE A 136 3.10 13.32 2.27
N LEU A 137 2.63 14.10 1.30
CA LEU A 137 2.65 13.77 -0.11
C LEU A 137 3.71 14.58 -0.84
N PHE A 138 4.52 13.90 -1.65
CA PHE A 138 5.49 14.50 -2.56
C PHE A 138 5.00 14.35 -3.98
N LYS A 139 4.96 15.45 -4.73
CA LYS A 139 4.55 15.48 -6.14
C LYS A 139 5.45 16.41 -6.94
N LEU A 140 5.49 16.20 -8.26
CA LEU A 140 6.16 17.12 -9.17
C LEU A 140 5.26 18.32 -9.44
N ALA A 141 5.83 19.51 -9.55
CA ALA A 141 5.13 20.66 -10.10
C ALA A 141 4.69 20.39 -11.54
N GLY A 142 3.57 20.96 -11.99
CA GLY A 142 3.11 20.79 -13.39
C GLY A 142 4.01 21.48 -14.42
N GLU A 143 4.86 22.41 -13.98
CA GLU A 143 5.81 23.14 -14.81
C GLU A 143 7.23 22.59 -14.57
N HIS A 144 7.95 22.34 -15.66
CA HIS A 144 9.37 22.02 -15.66
C HIS A 144 10.18 23.21 -16.18
N ASP A 145 11.45 23.27 -15.80
CA ASP A 145 12.39 24.23 -16.36
C ASP A 145 12.86 23.84 -17.77
N SER A 146 13.73 24.67 -18.36
CA SER A 146 14.32 24.42 -19.68
C SER A 146 15.18 23.16 -19.75
N GLU A 147 15.57 22.58 -18.62
CA GLU A 147 16.33 21.32 -18.54
C GLU A 147 15.43 20.11 -18.23
N GLY A 148 14.10 20.30 -18.17
CA GLY A 148 13.15 19.23 -17.88
C GLY A 148 13.10 18.85 -16.40
N ARG A 149 13.64 19.67 -15.50
CA ARG A 149 13.59 19.44 -14.06
C ARG A 149 12.30 20.02 -13.50
N TYR A 150 11.68 19.26 -12.61
CA TYR A 150 10.45 19.64 -11.94
C TYR A 150 10.73 20.01 -10.49
N ASP A 151 10.13 21.09 -10.02
CA ASP A 151 10.15 21.39 -8.59
C ASP A 151 9.38 20.33 -7.80
N THR A 152 9.91 19.95 -6.64
CA THR A 152 9.20 19.06 -5.72
C THR A 152 8.21 19.87 -4.87
N ILE A 153 6.92 19.51 -4.91
CA ILE A 153 5.89 20.04 -4.02
C ILE A 153 5.65 19.00 -2.92
N CYS A 154 5.74 19.46 -1.67
CA CYS A 154 5.37 18.71 -0.49
C CYS A 154 4.04 19.25 0.05
N GLU A 155 3.06 18.37 0.21
CA GLU A 155 1.78 18.68 0.83
C GLU A 155 1.60 17.87 2.10
N LEU A 156 1.11 18.52 3.15
CA LEU A 156 0.79 17.91 4.43
C LEU A 156 -0.73 17.86 4.56
N TYR A 157 -1.24 16.69 4.88
CA TYR A 157 -2.66 16.41 5.06
C TYR A 157 -2.95 15.85 6.44
N ASP A 158 -4.15 16.12 6.94
CA ASP A 158 -4.73 15.36 8.04
C ASP A 158 -5.22 14.01 7.53
N PHE A 159 -4.82 12.93 8.19
CA PHE A 159 -5.19 11.57 7.79
C PHE A 159 -6.69 11.32 7.95
N ASN A 160 -7.31 11.82 9.01
CA ASN A 160 -8.68 11.45 9.38
C ASN A 160 -9.71 12.23 8.56
N THR A 161 -9.41 13.48 8.20
CA THR A 161 -10.32 14.33 7.41
C THR A 161 -9.94 14.43 5.94
N SER A 162 -8.74 13.96 5.56
CA SER A 162 -8.16 14.16 4.23
C SER A 162 -7.96 15.62 3.83
N GLU A 163 -8.07 16.55 4.78
CA GLU A 163 -7.91 17.97 4.50
C GLU A 163 -6.43 18.34 4.34
N LYS A 164 -6.14 19.15 3.32
CA LYS A 164 -4.79 19.70 3.15
C LYS A 164 -4.53 20.77 4.21
N LEU A 165 -3.54 20.52 5.06
CA LEU A 165 -3.14 21.42 6.13
C LEU A 165 -2.12 22.45 5.64
N LYS A 166 -1.11 22.02 4.88
CA LYS A 166 -0.01 22.88 4.42
C LYS A 166 0.53 22.43 3.07
N THR A 167 1.17 23.34 2.37
CA THR A 167 1.95 23.04 1.17
C THR A 167 3.27 23.80 1.19
N ARG A 168 4.33 23.19 0.68
CA ARG A 168 5.63 23.80 0.48
C ARG A 168 6.19 23.36 -0.87
N ARG A 169 6.60 24.32 -1.68
CA ARG A 169 7.35 24.09 -2.92
C ARG A 169 8.84 24.16 -2.60
N PHE A 170 9.58 23.14 -3.01
CA PHE A 170 11.03 23.12 -2.97
C PHE A 170 11.54 23.45 -4.35
N ASP A 171 12.30 24.54 -4.41
CA ASP A 171 12.98 24.95 -5.62
C ASP A 171 14.23 24.08 -5.80
N ASP A 172 14.13 23.10 -6.69
CA ASP A 172 15.23 22.16 -6.92
C ASP A 172 16.43 22.83 -7.64
N ARG A 173 16.30 24.10 -8.08
CA ARG A 173 17.39 24.93 -8.62
C ARG A 173 18.44 25.30 -7.57
N LYS A 174 18.11 25.24 -6.27
CA LYS A 174 19.02 25.62 -5.16
C LYS A 174 19.83 24.47 -4.57
N ARG A 175 19.75 23.25 -5.11
CA ARG A 175 20.42 22.06 -4.53
C ARG A 175 21.96 22.03 -4.70
N ASN A 176 22.56 22.93 -5.49
CA ASN A 176 23.99 22.98 -5.77
C ASN A 176 24.66 24.34 -5.49
N TYR A 177 24.33 25.00 -4.37
CA TYR A 177 25.13 26.11 -3.84
C TYR A 177 25.47 25.90 -2.38
#